data_AF-A0A7H4PQ08-F1
#
_entry.id   AF-A0A7H4PQ08-F1
#
_cell.length_a   1.000
_cell.length_b   1.000
_cell.length_c   1.000
_cell.angle_alpha   90.00
_cell.angle_beta   90.00
_cell.angle_gamma   90.00
#
_symmetry.space_group_name_H-M   'P 1'
#
loop_
_entity.id
_entity.type
_entity.pdbx_description
1 polymer ?
#
loop_
_entity_poly.entity_id
_entity_poly.type
_entity_poly.pdbx_seq_one_letter_code
_entity_poly.pdbx_strand_id
1 'polypeptide(L)'
;MALRLSGLRPGRPDKAKMPSSGNMYPTVQANRDMKKTSRLAACLLALAVSMGSGAAMAKTPPDQLIIGMNMNNLLTLDPAAMTGNEVVGIVVNLYDSLVELDPEQLTNVKPALAKSWDISPDGKTLTFHLRDDVKFHSGNPLTAADVVWSMRRILHLNLAQASVWKSYGFSQKNIDGQVSAPDSFTVQIVLPKDNDPQLVIYSLAALGNLGVLDSKTVQSHQQDNDWGNRWLTTHEAGSGPFTLETWQGERCAAHEAQS
;
A
#
# COMPACT_ATOMS: atom_id res chain seq x y z
N MET A 1 -13.02 -4.67 -8.64
CA MET A 1 -11.55 -4.62 -8.57
C MET A 1 -11.18 -4.68 -7.09
N ALA A 2 -10.30 -5.58 -6.67
CA ALA A 2 -10.09 -5.90 -5.25
C ALA A 2 -8.68 -5.53 -4.81
N LEU A 3 -8.57 -4.61 -3.85
CA LEU A 3 -7.36 -4.39 -3.07
C LEU A 3 -7.38 -5.39 -1.92
N ARG A 4 -6.37 -6.26 -1.83
CA ARG A 4 -6.19 -7.15 -0.67
C ARG A 4 -5.09 -6.59 0.21
N LEU A 5 -5.49 -6.15 1.40
CA LEU A 5 -4.61 -5.71 2.47
C LEU A 5 -4.46 -6.87 3.46
N SER A 6 -3.23 -7.19 3.83
CA SER A 6 -2.95 -8.30 4.74
C SER A 6 -2.30 -7.80 6.01
N GLY A 7 -2.88 -8.18 7.16
CA GLY A 7 -2.27 -8.05 8.48
C GLY A 7 -1.48 -9.31 8.85
N LEU A 8 -0.55 -9.16 9.81
CA LEU A 8 0.37 -10.20 10.29
C LEU A 8 -0.34 -11.54 10.60
N ARG A 9 0.10 -12.62 9.95
CA ARG A 9 -0.24 -14.02 10.29
C ARG A 9 0.98 -14.76 10.85
N PRO A 10 0.85 -15.53 11.94
CA PRO A 10 1.77 -16.60 12.26
C PRO A 10 1.32 -17.94 11.62
N GLY A 11 2.29 -18.69 11.09
CA GLY A 11 2.29 -20.16 11.10
C GLY A 11 1.65 -20.89 9.92
N ARG A 12 2.48 -21.48 9.05
CA ARG A 12 2.17 -22.68 8.24
C ARG A 12 2.30 -23.93 9.14
N PRO A 13 1.57 -25.04 8.92
CA PRO A 13 2.00 -26.15 8.03
C PRO A 13 0.75 -26.83 7.36
N ASP A 14 0.76 -27.83 6.47
CA ASP A 14 1.76 -28.65 5.79
C ASP A 14 1.15 -29.22 4.48
N LYS A 15 1.99 -29.77 3.60
CA LYS A 15 1.60 -30.37 2.31
C LYS A 15 0.98 -31.76 2.48
N ALA A 16 -0.17 -32.00 1.84
CA ALA A 16 -0.77 -33.33 1.70
C ALA A 16 -0.34 -34.03 0.40
N LYS A 17 -0.09 -35.33 0.56
CA LYS A 17 0.56 -36.31 -0.31
C LYS A 17 -0.44 -36.87 -1.35
N MET A 18 -0.06 -36.91 -2.63
CA MET A 18 -0.80 -37.68 -3.66
C MET A 18 -0.37 -39.16 -3.62
N PRO A 19 -1.29 -40.13 -3.73
CA PRO A 19 -0.92 -41.50 -4.05
C PRO A 19 -0.81 -41.73 -5.57
N SER A 20 0.21 -42.50 -5.94
CA SER A 20 0.38 -43.08 -7.27
C SER A 20 -0.27 -44.47 -7.35
N SER A 21 -0.77 -44.81 -8.53
CA SER A 21 -0.98 -46.15 -9.11
C SER A 21 -1.93 -45.95 -10.30
N GLY A 22 -1.84 -46.61 -11.44
CA GLY A 22 -0.99 -47.66 -11.97
C GLY A 22 -1.57 -47.96 -13.36
N ASN A 23 -0.72 -48.10 -14.36
CA ASN A 23 -1.14 -48.44 -15.72
C ASN A 23 -1.81 -49.82 -15.75
N MET A 24 -2.99 -49.92 -16.37
CA MET A 24 -3.40 -51.12 -17.10
C MET A 24 -4.45 -50.76 -18.16
N TYR A 25 -4.03 -50.77 -19.43
CA TYR A 25 -4.96 -50.89 -20.56
C TYR A 25 -5.29 -52.36 -20.76
N PRO A 26 -6.54 -52.66 -21.13
CA PRO A 26 -6.72 -53.51 -22.29
C PRO A 26 -7.61 -52.85 -23.35
N THR A 27 -7.15 -52.99 -24.59
CA THR A 27 -7.87 -52.83 -25.83
C THR A 27 -9.08 -53.77 -25.88
N VAL A 28 -10.28 -53.24 -26.07
CA VAL A 28 -11.43 -54.02 -26.56
C VAL A 28 -12.14 -53.24 -27.66
N GLN A 29 -12.46 -54.00 -28.70
CA GLN A 29 -12.84 -53.62 -30.05
C GLN A 29 -14.10 -52.75 -30.14
N ALA A 30 -14.06 -51.83 -31.11
CA ALA A 30 -15.22 -51.09 -31.57
C ALA A 30 -16.28 -52.04 -32.15
N ASN A 31 -17.50 -51.98 -31.60
CA ASN A 31 -18.69 -52.40 -32.32
C ASN A 31 -19.60 -51.19 -32.51
N ARG A 32 -19.69 -50.76 -33.78
CA ARG A 32 -20.73 -49.87 -34.28
C ARG A 32 -22.06 -50.60 -34.17
N ASP A 33 -22.91 -50.16 -33.27
CA ASP A 33 -24.35 -50.39 -33.39
C ASP A 33 -25.10 -49.10 -33.05
N MET A 34 -25.45 -48.39 -34.10
CA MET A 34 -26.22 -47.15 -34.09
C MET A 34 -27.69 -47.48 -33.83
N LYS A 35 -28.07 -47.64 -32.55
CA LYS A 35 -29.46 -47.80 -32.15
C LYS A 35 -30.12 -46.44 -31.93
N LYS A 36 -30.99 -46.09 -32.87
CA LYS A 36 -31.94 -44.97 -32.81
C LYS A 36 -32.92 -45.21 -31.66
N THR A 37 -32.65 -44.70 -30.46
CA THR A 37 -33.67 -44.65 -29.41
C THR A 37 -33.50 -43.45 -28.48
N SER A 38 -34.55 -42.65 -28.47
CA SER A 38 -35.05 -41.84 -27.35
C SER A 38 -34.37 -40.51 -27.02
N ARG A 39 -34.91 -39.45 -27.62
CA ARG A 39 -34.70 -38.04 -27.25
C ARG A 39 -35.15 -37.69 -25.80
N LEU A 40 -35.69 -38.64 -25.01
CA LEU A 40 -36.10 -38.39 -23.62
C LEU A 40 -34.97 -38.44 -22.59
N ALA A 41 -33.84 -39.13 -22.88
CA ALA A 41 -32.72 -39.18 -21.93
C ALA A 41 -31.94 -37.85 -21.85
N ALA A 42 -31.99 -37.03 -22.92
CA ALA A 42 -31.32 -35.73 -22.98
C ALA A 42 -32.01 -34.67 -22.08
N CYS A 43 -33.32 -34.79 -21.85
CA CYS A 43 -34.05 -33.82 -21.00
C CYS A 43 -33.83 -34.05 -19.51
N LEU A 44 -33.59 -35.30 -19.07
CA LEU A 44 -33.32 -35.59 -17.65
C LEU A 44 -31.89 -35.20 -17.23
N LEU A 45 -30.92 -35.25 -18.14
CA LEU A 45 -29.58 -34.70 -17.89
C LEU A 45 -29.57 -33.16 -17.88
N ALA A 46 -30.40 -32.52 -18.71
CA ALA A 46 -30.54 -31.06 -18.73
C ALA A 46 -31.21 -30.52 -17.45
N LEU A 47 -32.17 -31.25 -16.88
CA LEU A 47 -32.84 -30.85 -15.63
C LEU A 47 -31.94 -31.00 -14.40
N ALA A 48 -31.02 -31.97 -14.39
CA ALA A 48 -30.05 -32.16 -13.32
C ALA A 48 -28.98 -31.06 -13.27
N VAL A 49 -28.60 -30.49 -14.42
CA VAL A 49 -27.65 -29.36 -14.49
C VAL A 49 -28.33 -28.04 -14.06
N SER A 50 -29.63 -27.89 -14.26
CA SER A 50 -30.36 -26.69 -13.83
C SER A 50 -30.62 -26.58 -12.32
N MET A 51 -30.49 -27.66 -11.55
CA MET A 51 -30.68 -27.65 -10.09
C MET A 51 -29.38 -27.40 -9.30
N GLY A 52 -28.22 -27.32 -9.96
CA GLY A 52 -26.92 -27.10 -9.33
C GLY A 52 -26.46 -25.64 -9.26
N SER A 53 -27.13 -24.72 -9.97
CA SER A 53 -26.80 -23.29 -9.98
C SER A 53 -27.43 -22.54 -8.80
N GLY A 54 -27.19 -23.03 -7.58
CA GLY A 54 -27.32 -22.16 -6.41
C GLY A 54 -26.29 -21.05 -6.56
N ALA A 55 -26.69 -19.79 -6.39
CA ALA A 55 -25.73 -18.70 -6.31
C ALA A 55 -24.70 -19.06 -5.23
N ALA A 56 -23.46 -19.34 -5.63
CA ALA A 56 -22.36 -19.51 -4.72
C ALA A 56 -22.12 -18.14 -4.08
N MET A 57 -22.85 -17.86 -3.00
CA MET A 57 -22.57 -16.74 -2.11
C MET A 57 -21.25 -17.08 -1.43
N ALA A 58 -20.14 -16.74 -2.09
CA ALA A 58 -18.82 -16.85 -1.50
C ALA A 58 -18.81 -15.93 -0.29
N LYS A 59 -19.05 -16.51 0.89
CA LYS A 59 -19.06 -15.79 2.15
C LYS A 59 -17.65 -15.26 2.37
N THR A 60 -17.51 -13.95 2.45
CA THR A 60 -16.24 -13.32 2.83
C THR A 60 -15.76 -13.93 4.15
N PRO A 61 -14.52 -14.43 4.23
CA PRO A 61 -13.95 -14.93 5.47
C PRO A 61 -14.13 -13.90 6.61
N PRO A 62 -14.38 -14.33 7.87
CA PRO A 62 -14.58 -13.42 8.99
C PRO A 62 -13.40 -12.47 9.26
N ASP A 63 -12.19 -12.84 8.81
CA ASP A 63 -10.95 -12.06 8.91
C ASP A 63 -10.68 -11.19 7.67
N GLN A 64 -11.64 -11.06 6.76
CA GLN A 64 -11.48 -10.32 5.52
C GLN A 64 -12.49 -9.17 5.43
N LEU A 65 -11.97 -7.95 5.38
CA LEU A 65 -12.75 -6.76 5.03
C LEU A 65 -12.66 -6.52 3.52
N ILE A 66 -13.81 -6.45 2.84
CA ILE A 66 -13.87 -6.04 1.44
C ILE A 66 -14.43 -4.63 1.38
N ILE A 67 -13.60 -3.69 0.95
CA ILE A 67 -13.99 -2.30 0.71
C ILE A 67 -14.16 -2.12 -0.80
N GLY A 68 -15.39 -1.89 -1.24
CA GLY A 68 -15.67 -1.46 -2.61
C GLY A 68 -15.37 0.03 -2.74
N MET A 69 -14.46 0.39 -3.65
CA MET A 69 -14.07 1.78 -3.90
C MET A 69 -14.02 2.07 -5.40
N ASN A 70 -14.31 3.32 -5.76
CA ASN A 70 -14.10 3.77 -7.13
C ASN A 70 -12.58 3.94 -7.36
N MET A 71 -12.03 3.23 -8.33
CA MET A 71 -10.59 3.24 -8.61
C MET A 71 -10.19 4.17 -9.76
N ASN A 72 -11.13 4.94 -10.32
CA ASN A 72 -10.87 5.81 -11.47
C ASN A 72 -9.85 6.91 -11.12
N ASN A 73 -9.74 7.27 -9.84
CA ASN A 73 -8.83 8.30 -9.34
C ASN A 73 -7.61 7.76 -8.58
N LEU A 74 -7.44 6.43 -8.50
CA LEU A 74 -6.29 5.82 -7.82
C LEU A 74 -5.12 5.69 -8.80
N LEU A 75 -4.47 6.82 -9.06
CA LEU A 75 -3.43 6.95 -10.08
C LEU A 75 -2.04 6.52 -9.59
N THR A 76 -1.84 6.42 -8.28
CA THR A 76 -0.53 6.16 -7.67
C THR A 76 -0.68 5.67 -6.23
N LEU A 77 0.29 4.86 -5.77
CA LEU A 77 0.49 4.50 -4.36
C LEU A 77 1.61 5.30 -3.70
N ASP A 78 2.17 6.29 -4.41
CA ASP A 78 3.19 7.21 -3.89
C ASP A 78 2.54 8.24 -2.96
N PRO A 79 2.85 8.25 -1.66
CA PRO A 79 2.25 9.18 -0.71
C PRO A 79 2.48 10.65 -1.11
N ALA A 80 3.63 10.95 -1.74
CA ALA A 80 3.99 12.32 -2.12
C ALA A 80 3.19 12.85 -3.33
N ALA A 81 2.65 11.96 -4.18
CA ALA A 81 1.94 12.31 -5.41
C ALA A 81 0.40 12.30 -5.27
N MET A 82 -0.10 12.05 -4.06
CA MET A 82 -1.53 11.92 -3.79
C MET A 82 -2.30 13.23 -3.96
N THR A 83 -3.40 13.21 -4.71
CA THR A 83 -4.27 14.37 -4.96
C THR A 83 -5.77 14.11 -4.70
N GLY A 84 -6.18 12.85 -4.51
CA GLY A 84 -7.58 12.46 -4.30
C GLY A 84 -7.81 11.77 -2.95
N ASN A 85 -8.99 11.97 -2.37
CA ASN A 85 -9.35 11.43 -1.05
C ASN A 85 -9.42 9.89 -1.03
N GLU A 86 -9.73 9.26 -2.17
CA GLU A 86 -9.81 7.80 -2.28
C GLU A 86 -8.44 7.15 -2.05
N VAL A 87 -7.38 7.81 -2.53
CA VAL A 87 -5.99 7.36 -2.40
C VAL A 87 -5.52 7.47 -0.95
N VAL A 88 -5.98 8.50 -0.22
CA VAL A 88 -5.62 8.73 1.19
C VAL A 88 -5.98 7.52 2.02
N GLY A 89 -7.20 6.99 1.87
CA GLY A 89 -7.68 5.82 2.61
C GLY A 89 -6.83 4.56 2.41
N ILE A 90 -6.09 4.45 1.30
CA ILE A 90 -5.19 3.32 1.05
C ILE A 90 -3.79 3.64 1.58
N VAL A 91 -3.23 4.77 1.16
CA VAL A 91 -1.84 5.15 1.46
C VAL A 91 -1.60 5.25 2.96
N VAL A 92 -2.53 5.82 3.74
CA VAL A 92 -2.37 5.96 5.20
C VAL A 92 -2.39 4.62 5.95
N ASN A 93 -2.81 3.54 5.28
CA ASN A 93 -2.74 2.18 5.82
C ASN A 93 -1.45 1.45 5.42
N LEU A 94 -0.75 1.94 4.39
CA LEU A 94 0.50 1.37 3.89
C LEU A 94 1.73 2.06 4.51
N TYR A 95 1.64 3.35 4.83
CA TYR A 95 2.76 4.17 5.31
C TYR A 95 2.46 4.81 6.66
N ASP A 96 3.45 4.81 7.55
CA ASP A 96 3.38 5.57 8.80
C ASP A 96 3.92 6.99 8.65
N SER A 97 3.45 7.87 9.52
CA SER A 97 3.91 9.26 9.69
C SER A 97 4.75 9.41 10.96
N LEU A 98 5.50 10.52 11.07
CA LEU A 98 6.21 10.87 12.31
C LEU A 98 5.26 10.99 13.51
N VAL A 99 4.13 11.63 13.28
CA VAL A 99 3.08 11.91 14.25
C VAL A 99 1.73 11.73 13.57
N GLU A 100 0.66 11.61 14.36
CA GLU A 100 -0.70 11.39 13.86
C GLU A 100 -1.69 12.32 14.54
N LEU A 101 -2.82 12.58 13.90
CA LEU A 101 -3.95 13.20 14.56
C LEU A 101 -4.65 12.19 15.48
N ASP A 102 -5.11 12.67 16.62
CA ASP A 102 -5.96 11.88 17.51
C ASP A 102 -7.36 11.72 16.87
N PRO A 103 -7.81 10.49 16.57
CA PRO A 103 -9.13 10.28 15.95
C PRO A 103 -10.29 10.70 16.84
N GLU A 104 -10.11 10.77 18.17
CA GLU A 104 -11.13 11.24 19.11
C GLU A 104 -11.12 12.77 19.25
N GLN A 105 -9.96 13.39 19.05
CA GLN A 105 -9.78 14.84 19.13
C GLN A 105 -8.83 15.33 18.04
N LEU A 106 -9.37 15.64 16.85
CA LEU A 106 -8.58 16.04 15.68
C LEU A 106 -7.74 17.32 15.85
N THR A 107 -7.92 18.08 16.94
CA THR A 107 -7.06 19.21 17.30
C THR A 107 -5.73 18.78 17.93
N ASN A 108 -5.61 17.52 18.32
CA ASN A 108 -4.46 17.01 19.05
C ASN A 108 -3.58 16.16 18.14
N VAL A 109 -2.27 16.33 18.31
CA VAL A 109 -1.25 15.51 17.65
C VAL A 109 -0.70 14.53 18.67
N LYS A 110 -0.65 13.24 18.30
CA LYS A 110 -0.13 12.16 19.12
C LYS A 110 1.14 11.54 18.50
N PRO A 111 2.00 10.90 19.33
CA PRO A 111 3.13 10.10 18.86
C PRO A 111 2.72 9.00 17.85
N ALA A 112 3.58 8.79 16.85
CA ALA A 112 3.51 7.66 15.91
C ALA A 112 4.93 7.06 15.75
N LEU A 113 5.59 7.20 14.60
CA LEU A 113 7.00 6.81 14.47
C LEU A 113 7.92 7.59 15.42
N ALA A 114 7.62 8.86 15.65
CA ALA A 114 8.25 9.63 16.71
C ALA A 114 7.53 9.34 18.04
N LYS A 115 8.28 8.89 19.05
CA LYS A 115 7.80 8.71 20.43
C LYS A 115 7.66 10.04 21.18
N SER A 116 8.41 11.06 20.76
CA SER A 116 8.36 12.41 21.29
C SER A 116 8.99 13.41 20.31
N TRP A 117 8.80 14.70 20.57
CA TRP A 117 9.47 15.78 19.85
C TRP A 117 9.72 16.98 20.77
N ASP A 118 10.76 17.73 20.43
CA ASP A 118 11.14 18.98 21.08
C ASP A 118 11.07 20.14 20.08
N ILE A 119 10.73 21.32 20.59
CA ILE A 119 10.78 22.58 19.85
C ILE A 119 11.86 23.43 20.51
N SER A 120 12.82 23.92 19.73
CA SER A 120 13.87 24.80 20.25
C SER A 120 13.29 26.09 20.86
N PRO A 121 13.99 26.75 21.80
CA PRO A 121 13.49 27.96 22.43
C PRO A 121 13.16 29.12 21.47
N ASP A 122 13.81 29.15 20.30
CA ASP A 122 13.55 30.12 19.25
C ASP A 122 12.41 29.71 18.29
N GLY A 123 11.82 28.52 18.48
CA GLY A 123 10.74 27.99 17.66
C GLY A 123 11.15 27.52 16.26
N LYS A 124 12.46 27.50 15.95
CA LYS A 124 12.96 27.27 14.58
C LYS A 124 13.40 25.85 14.30
N THR A 125 13.62 25.04 15.32
CA THR A 125 14.11 23.67 15.16
C THR A 125 13.14 22.71 15.83
N LEU A 126 12.61 21.78 15.05
CA LEU A 126 11.83 20.63 15.51
C LEU A 126 12.76 19.42 15.57
N THR A 127 12.82 18.75 16.72
CA THR A 127 13.61 17.53 16.90
C THR A 127 12.68 16.39 17.24
N PHE A 128 12.59 15.38 16.38
CA PHE A 128 11.77 14.19 16.60
C PHE A 128 12.63 13.03 17.04
N HIS A 129 12.20 12.32 18.07
CA HIS A 129 12.85 11.11 18.59
C HIS A 129 12.05 9.90 18.14
N LEU A 130 12.66 9.05 17.33
CA LEU A 130 12.02 7.87 16.77
C LEU A 130 12.03 6.70 17.76
N ARG A 131 11.07 5.79 17.57
CA ARG A 131 11.15 4.43 18.08
C ARG A 131 12.16 3.61 17.26
N ASP A 132 12.72 2.58 17.87
CA ASP A 132 13.80 1.74 17.34
C ASP A 132 13.36 0.30 17.00
N ASP A 133 12.06 0.02 17.11
CA ASP A 133 11.45 -1.29 16.94
C ASP A 133 10.68 -1.45 15.61
N VAL A 134 10.67 -0.42 14.76
CA VAL A 134 9.91 -0.44 13.49
C VAL A 134 10.75 -0.98 12.34
N LYS A 135 10.08 -1.77 11.50
CA LYS A 135 10.60 -2.25 10.24
C LYS A 135 9.62 -1.91 9.12
N PHE A 136 10.16 -1.63 7.95
CA PHE A 136 9.37 -1.57 6.73
C PHE A 136 8.86 -2.96 6.35
N HIS A 137 7.87 -3.00 5.45
CA HIS A 137 7.32 -4.25 4.91
C HIS A 137 8.38 -5.13 4.21
N SER A 138 9.46 -4.52 3.72
CA SER A 138 10.64 -5.20 3.17
C SER A 138 11.46 -5.97 4.24
N GLY A 139 11.26 -5.66 5.52
CA GLY A 139 12.06 -6.14 6.64
C GLY A 139 13.27 -5.25 7.00
N ASN A 140 13.57 -4.21 6.21
CA ASN A 140 14.60 -3.22 6.56
C ASN A 140 14.20 -2.47 7.86
N PRO A 141 15.15 -2.15 8.76
CA PRO A 141 14.86 -1.29 9.90
C PRO A 141 14.54 0.13 9.44
N LEU A 142 13.58 0.77 10.10
CA LEU A 142 13.27 2.18 9.87
C LEU A 142 14.24 3.07 10.66
N THR A 143 14.83 4.06 10.00
CA THR A 143 15.76 5.00 10.62
C THR A 143 15.41 6.45 10.30
N ALA A 144 16.02 7.38 11.03
CA ALA A 144 15.92 8.82 10.77
C ALA A 144 16.38 9.19 9.35
N ALA A 145 17.32 8.43 8.75
CA ALA A 145 17.76 8.66 7.38
C ALA A 145 16.61 8.48 6.36
N ASP A 146 15.70 7.52 6.60
CA ASP A 146 14.54 7.27 5.73
C ASP A 146 13.52 8.42 5.81
N VAL A 147 13.32 8.99 7.00
CA VAL A 147 12.47 10.18 7.20
C VAL A 147 13.05 11.38 6.44
N VAL A 148 14.34 11.64 6.63
CA VAL A 148 15.05 12.75 5.95
C VAL A 148 14.95 12.58 4.44
N TRP A 149 15.21 11.37 3.94
CA TRP A 149 15.13 11.06 2.52
C TRP A 149 13.71 11.27 1.97
N SER A 150 12.69 10.80 2.68
CA SER A 150 11.28 10.94 2.28
C SER A 150 10.87 12.41 2.18
N MET A 151 11.23 13.24 3.17
CA MET A 151 10.89 14.67 3.16
C MET A 151 11.65 15.44 2.06
N ARG A 152 12.93 15.11 1.83
CA ARG A 152 13.71 15.65 0.71
C ARG A 152 13.12 15.28 -0.64
N ARG A 153 12.74 14.01 -0.81
CA ARG A 153 12.15 13.49 -2.04
C ARG A 153 10.90 14.26 -2.46
N ILE A 154 9.99 14.55 -1.53
CA ILE A 154 8.76 15.32 -1.81
C ILE A 154 9.08 16.63 -2.53
N LEU A 155 10.08 17.37 -2.04
CA LEU A 155 10.45 18.69 -2.55
C LEU A 155 11.36 18.65 -3.78
N HIS A 156 12.24 17.65 -3.90
CA HIS A 156 13.08 17.45 -5.08
C HIS A 156 12.26 17.02 -6.31
N LEU A 157 11.31 16.11 -6.12
CA LEU A 157 10.40 15.70 -7.19
C LEU A 157 9.26 16.70 -7.42
N ASN A 158 9.05 17.63 -6.48
CA ASN A 158 8.00 18.64 -6.56
C ASN A 158 6.60 18.04 -6.81
N LEU A 159 6.28 16.95 -6.10
CA LEU A 159 5.00 16.26 -6.21
C LEU A 159 3.89 17.02 -5.47
N ALA A 160 2.65 16.54 -5.56
CA ALA A 160 1.46 17.23 -5.02
C ALA A 160 1.65 17.73 -3.58
N GLN A 161 2.17 16.87 -2.69
CA GLN A 161 2.35 17.16 -1.27
C GLN A 161 3.47 18.18 -0.99
N ALA A 162 4.31 18.51 -1.98
CA ALA A 162 5.30 19.59 -1.87
C ALA A 162 4.65 20.96 -1.61
N SER A 163 3.40 21.15 -2.04
CA SER A 163 2.68 22.42 -1.90
C SER A 163 2.52 22.86 -0.44
N VAL A 164 2.24 21.91 0.46
CA VAL A 164 2.14 22.16 1.91
C VAL A 164 3.48 22.67 2.44
N TRP A 165 4.56 21.96 2.15
CA TRP A 165 5.90 22.31 2.63
C TRP A 165 6.43 23.63 2.06
N LYS A 166 6.09 23.94 0.80
CA LYS A 166 6.39 25.25 0.21
C LYS A 166 5.72 26.41 0.93
N SER A 167 4.51 26.21 1.45
CA SER A 167 3.83 27.24 2.24
C SER A 167 4.60 27.61 3.51
N TYR A 168 5.37 26.66 4.07
CA TYR A 168 6.29 26.85 5.20
C TYR A 168 7.68 27.35 4.80
N GLY A 169 7.92 27.63 3.51
CA GLY A 169 9.18 28.17 3.00
C GLY A 169 10.21 27.12 2.61
N PHE A 170 9.87 25.83 2.66
CA PHE A 170 10.74 24.80 2.11
C PHE A 170 10.74 24.84 0.58
N SER A 171 11.86 24.45 0.00
CA SER A 171 12.04 24.41 -1.45
C SER A 171 13.08 23.37 -1.80
N GLN A 172 13.13 22.98 -3.08
CA GLN A 172 14.21 22.17 -3.62
C GLN A 172 15.61 22.73 -3.30
N LYS A 173 15.75 24.06 -3.21
CA LYS A 173 17.04 24.72 -2.97
C LYS A 173 17.55 24.63 -1.54
N ASN A 174 16.65 24.46 -0.56
CA ASN A 174 17.02 24.52 0.86
C ASN A 174 16.79 23.21 1.61
N ILE A 175 15.98 22.28 1.09
CA ILE A 175 15.54 21.10 1.84
C ILE A 175 16.68 20.23 2.36
N ASP A 176 17.77 20.11 1.59
CA ASP A 176 18.93 19.29 1.97
C ASP A 176 19.68 19.85 3.19
N GLY A 177 19.59 21.16 3.43
CA GLY A 177 20.16 21.82 4.61
C GLY A 177 19.17 21.99 5.77
N GLN A 178 17.87 21.79 5.52
CA GLN A 178 16.81 22.03 6.52
C GLN A 178 16.39 20.77 7.25
N VAL A 179 16.66 19.59 6.71
CA VAL A 179 16.26 18.32 7.31
C VAL A 179 17.46 17.40 7.41
N SER A 180 17.75 16.91 8.61
CA SER A 180 18.92 16.07 8.89
C SER A 180 18.62 14.96 9.90
N ALA A 181 19.49 13.95 9.93
CA ALA A 181 19.48 12.84 10.87
C ALA A 181 20.82 12.83 11.61
N PRO A 182 20.96 13.54 12.74
CA PRO A 182 22.22 13.54 13.51
C PRO A 182 22.62 12.14 14.00
N ASP A 183 21.65 11.25 14.18
CA ASP A 183 21.86 9.83 14.48
C ASP A 183 20.72 8.98 13.86
N SER A 184 20.72 7.67 14.12
CA SER A 184 19.76 6.72 13.54
C SER A 184 18.31 6.92 13.99
N PHE A 185 18.05 7.60 15.11
CA PHE A 185 16.72 7.73 15.71
C PHE A 185 16.34 9.17 16.06
N THR A 186 17.11 10.16 15.60
CA THR A 186 16.77 11.57 15.75
C THR A 186 16.64 12.23 14.38
N VAL A 187 15.50 12.88 14.14
CA VAL A 187 15.26 13.70 12.95
C VAL A 187 15.21 15.15 13.38
N GLN A 188 15.99 16.00 12.73
CA GLN A 188 15.98 17.43 12.96
C GLN A 188 15.44 18.17 11.74
N ILE A 189 14.44 19.01 11.94
CA ILE A 189 13.84 19.88 10.93
C ILE A 189 14.04 21.32 11.38
N VAL A 190 14.83 22.08 10.62
CA VAL A 190 14.96 23.52 10.75
C VAL A 190 13.90 24.18 9.86
N LEU A 191 13.24 25.22 10.39
CA LEU A 191 12.21 25.94 9.67
C LEU A 191 12.84 27.05 8.80
N PRO A 192 12.59 27.08 7.48
CA PRO A 192 13.24 28.05 6.59
C PRO A 192 12.83 29.51 6.82
N LYS A 193 11.71 29.72 7.50
CA LYS A 193 11.18 31.03 7.89
C LYS A 193 10.44 30.88 9.22
N ASP A 194 10.09 32.01 9.83
CA ASP A 194 9.28 32.04 11.02
C ASP A 194 7.88 31.47 10.69
N ASN A 195 7.58 30.30 11.24
CA ASN A 195 6.28 29.64 11.19
C ASN A 195 5.87 29.29 12.62
N ASP A 196 4.59 29.07 12.87
CA ASP A 196 4.17 28.42 14.11
C ASP A 196 4.61 26.94 14.09
N PRO A 197 5.52 26.52 14.98
CA PRO A 197 6.02 25.14 15.01
C PRO A 197 4.90 24.12 15.29
N GLN A 198 3.85 24.50 16.04
CA GLN A 198 2.72 23.62 16.30
C GLN A 198 1.92 23.37 15.02
N LEU A 199 1.75 24.39 14.17
CA LEU A 199 1.08 24.23 12.89
C LEU A 199 1.87 23.34 11.91
N VAL A 200 3.20 23.41 11.95
CA VAL A 200 4.07 22.51 11.17
C VAL A 200 3.93 21.07 11.65
N ILE A 201 3.94 20.84 12.97
CA ILE A 201 3.71 19.51 13.57
C ILE A 201 2.32 18.98 13.21
N TYR A 202 1.29 19.81 13.29
CA TYR A 202 -0.06 19.47 12.86
C TYR A 202 -0.11 19.08 11.36
N SER A 203 0.65 19.79 10.52
CA SER A 203 0.75 19.46 9.10
C SER A 203 1.48 18.16 8.84
N LEU A 204 2.46 17.78 9.65
CA LEU A 204 3.09 16.46 9.61
C LEU A 204 2.11 15.35 10.01
N ALA A 205 1.20 15.64 10.95
CA ALA A 205 0.18 14.71 11.44
C ALA A 205 -0.99 14.53 10.47
N ALA A 206 -1.27 15.54 9.64
CA ALA A 206 -2.33 15.49 8.67
C ALA A 206 -2.07 14.40 7.61
N LEU A 207 -3.09 13.57 7.39
CA LEU A 207 -3.03 12.40 6.54
C LEU A 207 -2.46 12.72 5.15
N GLY A 208 -1.40 12.01 4.78
CA GLY A 208 -0.81 12.10 3.44
C GLY A 208 0.28 13.15 3.25
N ASN A 209 0.51 14.05 4.21
CA ASN A 209 1.50 15.12 4.03
C ASN A 209 2.96 14.64 4.12
N LEU A 210 3.23 13.55 4.84
CA LEU A 210 4.52 12.86 4.87
C LEU A 210 4.34 11.38 5.25
N GLY A 211 4.35 10.49 4.25
CA GLY A 211 4.54 9.05 4.48
C GLY A 211 6.03 8.71 4.44
N VAL A 212 6.54 8.00 5.45
CA VAL A 212 7.94 7.57 5.49
C VAL A 212 8.14 6.35 4.59
N LEU A 213 9.06 6.46 3.65
CA LEU A 213 9.39 5.47 2.64
C LEU A 213 10.67 4.71 3.02
N ASP A 214 10.70 3.40 2.75
CA ASP A 214 11.93 2.62 2.77
C ASP A 214 12.87 3.11 1.66
N SER A 215 13.79 4.00 2.04
CA SER A 215 14.64 4.69 1.07
C SER A 215 15.51 3.71 0.29
N LYS A 216 15.94 2.61 0.91
CA LYS A 216 16.78 1.59 0.27
C LYS A 216 16.00 0.81 -0.76
N THR A 217 14.80 0.36 -0.42
CA THR A 217 13.92 -0.36 -1.35
C THR A 217 13.57 0.52 -2.55
N VAL A 218 13.11 1.74 -2.31
CA VAL A 218 12.72 2.65 -3.40
C VAL A 218 13.90 2.99 -4.30
N GLN A 219 15.09 3.28 -3.73
CA GLN A 219 16.29 3.58 -4.52
C GLN A 219 16.78 2.39 -5.34
N SER A 220 16.53 1.15 -4.92
CA SER A 220 16.90 -0.03 -5.71
C SER A 220 16.06 -0.21 -6.98
N HIS A 221 14.90 0.45 -7.05
CA HIS A 221 13.97 0.41 -8.18
C HIS A 221 13.92 1.70 -9.00
N GLN A 222 14.66 2.74 -8.58
CA GLN A 222 14.69 4.01 -9.30
C GLN A 222 15.32 3.85 -10.70
N GLN A 223 14.86 4.67 -11.63
CA GLN A 223 15.40 4.75 -12.99
C GLN A 223 15.54 6.22 -13.36
N ASP A 224 16.57 6.57 -14.13
CA ASP A 224 16.74 7.94 -14.66
C ASP A 224 16.67 9.03 -13.58
N ASN A 225 17.13 8.73 -12.36
CA ASN A 225 17.06 9.63 -11.20
C ASN A 225 15.61 10.08 -10.88
N ASP A 226 14.62 9.21 -11.07
CA ASP A 226 13.20 9.45 -10.76
C ASP A 226 12.84 9.26 -9.29
N TRP A 227 13.82 8.91 -8.44
CA TRP A 227 13.63 8.60 -7.02
C TRP A 227 12.51 7.56 -6.79
N GLY A 228 12.39 6.59 -7.70
CA GLY A 228 11.41 5.50 -7.65
C GLY A 228 9.96 5.94 -7.81
N ASN A 229 9.69 7.17 -8.28
CA ASN A 229 8.34 7.69 -8.49
C ASN A 229 7.51 6.81 -9.43
N ARG A 230 8.11 6.31 -10.52
CA ARG A 230 7.40 5.39 -11.43
C ARG A 230 7.07 4.06 -10.76
N TRP A 231 7.98 3.53 -9.96
CA TRP A 231 7.80 2.24 -9.28
C TRP A 231 6.69 2.31 -8.22
N LEU A 232 6.69 3.38 -7.41
CA LEU A 232 5.68 3.65 -6.38
C LEU A 232 4.27 3.93 -6.94
N THR A 233 4.12 4.06 -8.25
CA THR A 233 2.79 4.14 -8.88
C THR A 233 1.96 2.87 -8.62
N THR A 234 2.62 1.71 -8.52
CA THR A 234 1.94 0.39 -8.41
C THR A 234 2.51 -0.51 -7.32
N HIS A 235 3.52 -0.03 -6.59
CA HIS A 235 4.17 -0.73 -5.49
C HIS A 235 4.17 0.15 -4.25
N GLU A 236 4.40 -0.46 -3.10
CA GLU A 236 4.56 0.23 -1.84
C GLU A 236 5.88 -0.12 -1.17
N ALA A 237 6.34 0.79 -0.31
CA ALA A 237 7.58 0.68 0.43
C ALA A 237 7.39 1.28 1.83
N GLY A 238 6.26 0.96 2.46
CA GLY A 238 5.87 1.54 3.74
C GLY A 238 6.15 0.63 4.93
N SER A 239 5.67 1.08 6.09
CA SER A 239 5.80 0.41 7.39
C SER A 239 4.45 0.27 8.11
N GLY A 240 3.36 0.67 7.45
CA GLY A 240 2.04 0.76 8.05
C GLY A 240 1.44 -0.58 8.47
N PRO A 241 0.23 -0.57 9.04
CA PRO A 241 -0.40 -1.78 9.56
C PRO A 241 -0.78 -2.81 8.49
N PHE A 242 -0.80 -2.42 7.21
CA PHE A 242 -1.18 -3.29 6.10
C PHE A 242 -0.16 -3.26 4.98
N THR A 243 0.10 -4.43 4.39
CA THR A 243 0.90 -4.57 3.17
C THR A 243 0.03 -4.69 1.94
N LEU A 244 0.52 -4.24 0.79
CA LEU A 244 -0.12 -4.49 -0.50
C LEU A 244 0.18 -5.91 -0.99
N GLU A 245 -0.83 -6.78 -1.09
CA GLU A 245 -0.62 -8.11 -1.67
C GLU A 245 -0.70 -8.12 -3.20
N THR A 246 -1.68 -7.41 -3.76
CA THR A 246 -1.93 -7.46 -5.19
C THR A 246 -2.50 -6.14 -5.66
N TRP A 247 -1.85 -5.59 -6.67
CA TRP A 247 -2.31 -4.44 -7.42
C TRP A 247 -2.86 -4.89 -8.78
N GLN A 248 -4.14 -4.66 -9.02
CA GLN A 248 -4.75 -4.84 -10.33
C GLN A 248 -5.23 -3.47 -10.81
N GLY A 249 -4.34 -2.68 -11.42
CA GLY A 249 -4.74 -1.53 -12.24
C GLY A 249 -5.49 -2.01 -13.48
N GLU A 250 -6.28 -1.14 -14.12
CA GLU A 250 -7.18 -1.50 -15.23
C GLU A 250 -6.53 -2.40 -16.29
N ARG A 251 -6.79 -3.70 -16.18
CA ARG A 251 -6.60 -4.72 -17.23
C ARG A 251 -7.93 -5.37 -17.64
N CYS A 252 -9.06 -4.78 -17.28
CA CYS A 252 -10.37 -5.27 -17.72
C CYS A 252 -10.89 -4.67 -19.04
N ALA A 253 -10.13 -3.78 -19.70
CA ALA A 253 -10.56 -3.17 -20.97
C ALA A 253 -10.00 -3.85 -22.24
N ALA A 254 -9.34 -4.99 -22.12
CA ALA A 254 -8.82 -5.72 -23.29
C ALA A 254 -9.05 -7.24 -23.16
N HIS A 255 -10.32 -7.64 -23.19
CA HIS A 255 -10.66 -8.86 -23.93
C HIS A 255 -11.58 -8.47 -25.09
N GLU A 256 -10.97 -8.51 -26.26
CA GLU A 256 -11.56 -8.40 -27.60
C GLU A 256 -12.84 -9.21 -27.77
N ALA A 257 -13.83 -8.52 -28.33
CA ALA A 257 -14.80 -8.92 -29.36
C ALA A 257 -15.43 -10.32 -29.33
N GLN A 258 -16.76 -10.34 -29.47
CA GLN A 258 -17.36 -11.09 -30.56
C GLN A 258 -18.35 -10.18 -31.32
N SER A 259 -18.02 -9.97 -32.59
CA SER A 259 -18.87 -9.52 -33.69
C SER A 259 -20.09 -10.42 -33.88
#